data_AF-A0A836W9C4-F1
#
_entry.id   AF-A0A836W9C4-F1
#
_cell.length_a   1.000
_cell.length_b   1.000
_cell.length_c   1.000
_cell.angle_alpha   90.00
_cell.angle_beta   90.00
_cell.angle_gamma   90.00
#
_symmetry.space_group_name_H-M   'P 1'
#
loop_
_entity.id
_entity.type
_entity.pdbx_description
1 polymer ?
#
loop_
_entity_poly.entity_id
_entity_poly.type
_entity_poly.pdbx_seq_one_letter_code
_entity_poly.pdbx_strand_id
1 'polypeptide(L)'
;MNLRRISPMIASTALTAPSLHVDMPELPLIDRSLARKVINAYVDEASKLIRSVGIEPVPIEKLAEDSYIMCSDPETLLYIGRFNGGIVPSDAISKAMDMCRESAVMSLHTHPIPLHIPTPEDIISSEMLGLGIECVLCRFDNRYARALCVKPKRAWYRVVRASEMILEKIFESISRYVVVDRDGHLLLLPYPSIEEAKAIEEMFIVSVQSEAEVLVLEIDLLRKQYLEMLYT
;
A
#
# COMPACT_ATOMS: atom_id res chain seq x y z
N MET A 1 9.15 -6.06 19.12
CA MET A 1 8.29 -4.87 19.37
C MET A 1 6.82 -5.27 19.37
N ASN A 2 5.97 -4.61 20.17
CA ASN A 2 4.51 -4.80 20.18
C ASN A 2 3.87 -3.88 19.13
N LEU A 3 2.99 -4.41 18.27
CA LEU A 3 2.31 -3.64 17.22
C LEU A 3 1.53 -2.42 17.77
N ARG A 4 0.99 -2.46 18.99
CA ARG A 4 0.27 -1.30 19.55
C ARG A 4 1.18 -0.11 19.89
N ARG A 5 2.49 -0.33 20.05
CA ARG A 5 3.43 0.76 20.35
C ARG A 5 3.71 1.67 19.14
N ILE A 6 3.53 1.15 17.93
CA ILE A 6 3.81 1.89 16.69
C ILE A 6 2.62 2.72 16.18
N SER A 7 1.42 2.51 16.73
CA SER A 7 0.19 3.18 16.28
C SER A 7 0.31 4.72 16.21
N PRO A 8 0.84 5.43 17.22
CA PRO A 8 0.95 6.89 17.17
C PRO A 8 1.86 7.39 16.05
N MET A 9 2.98 6.68 15.80
CA MET A 9 3.94 7.04 14.77
C MET A 9 3.32 6.87 13.37
N ILE A 10 2.70 5.72 13.11
CA ILE A 10 2.01 5.48 11.83
C ILE A 10 0.90 6.51 11.63
N ALA A 11 0.05 6.72 12.63
CA ALA A 11 -1.05 7.68 12.54
C ALA A 11 -0.57 9.11 12.25
N SER A 12 0.60 9.50 12.77
CA SER A 12 1.17 10.82 12.49
C SER A 12 1.59 11.02 11.03
N THR A 13 2.08 9.96 10.36
CA THR A 13 2.49 10.02 8.95
C THR A 13 1.31 10.17 7.99
N ALA A 14 0.10 9.78 8.40
CA ALA A 14 -1.11 9.88 7.58
C ALA A 14 -1.49 11.32 7.21
N LEU A 15 -1.06 12.30 8.00
CA LEU A 15 -1.32 13.71 7.74
C LEU A 15 -0.57 14.22 6.50
N THR A 16 0.55 13.60 6.14
CA THR A 16 1.40 14.00 5.01
C THR A 16 1.42 12.98 3.88
N ALA A 17 0.82 11.81 4.09
CA ALA A 17 0.77 10.73 3.12
C ALA A 17 0.19 11.23 1.78
N PRO A 18 0.84 10.91 0.64
CA PRO A 18 0.34 11.24 -0.69
C PRO A 18 -0.99 10.51 -0.95
N SER A 19 -1.84 11.10 -1.78
CA SER A 19 -3.11 10.52 -2.18
C SER A 19 -3.47 10.98 -3.57
N LEU A 20 -3.57 10.00 -4.48
CA LEU A 20 -3.92 10.28 -5.85
C LEU A 20 -5.30 10.95 -5.96
N HIS A 21 -6.24 10.63 -5.06
CA HIS A 21 -7.54 11.29 -5.00
C HIS A 21 -7.46 12.80 -4.72
N VAL A 22 -6.56 13.17 -3.80
CA VAL A 22 -6.39 14.56 -3.35
C VAL A 22 -5.63 15.36 -4.40
N ASP A 23 -4.60 14.75 -4.99
CA ASP A 23 -3.73 15.40 -5.96
C ASP A 23 -4.39 15.50 -7.35
N MET A 24 -5.30 14.58 -7.66
CA MET A 24 -6.04 14.51 -8.94
C MET A 24 -7.52 14.18 -8.67
N PRO A 25 -8.39 15.19 -8.48
CA PRO A 25 -9.81 14.93 -8.20
C PRO A 25 -10.56 14.23 -9.35
N GLU A 26 -10.12 14.45 -10.59
CA GLU A 26 -10.70 13.87 -11.81
C GLU A 26 -9.82 12.74 -12.33
N LEU A 27 -9.90 11.57 -11.68
CA LEU A 27 -9.11 10.41 -12.09
C LEU A 27 -9.69 9.69 -13.30
N PRO A 28 -8.83 9.23 -14.23
CA PRO A 28 -9.22 8.36 -15.33
C PRO A 28 -9.51 6.95 -14.83
N LEU A 29 -10.71 6.78 -14.25
CA LEU A 29 -11.17 5.50 -13.74
C LEU A 29 -11.93 4.74 -14.83
N ILE A 30 -11.59 3.47 -15.00
CA ILE A 30 -12.33 2.52 -15.82
C ILE A 30 -13.05 1.51 -14.91
N ASP A 31 -14.20 1.01 -15.37
CA ASP A 31 -14.88 -0.06 -14.66
C ASP A 31 -14.18 -1.42 -14.85
N ARG A 32 -14.52 -2.38 -13.99
CA ARG A 32 -13.99 -3.75 -14.04
C ARG A 32 -14.24 -4.45 -15.38
N SER A 33 -15.33 -4.14 -16.10
CA SER A 33 -15.65 -4.75 -17.39
C SER A 33 -14.66 -4.30 -18.47
N LEU A 34 -14.38 -3.00 -18.53
CA LEU A 34 -13.37 -2.43 -19.41
C LEU A 34 -11.95 -2.87 -19.00
N ALA A 35 -11.65 -2.92 -17.70
CA ALA A 35 -10.37 -3.43 -17.20
C ALA A 35 -10.08 -4.86 -17.69
N ARG A 36 -11.08 -5.75 -17.65
CA ARG A 36 -10.97 -7.12 -18.19
C ARG A 36 -10.69 -7.16 -19.68
N LYS A 37 -11.27 -6.23 -20.47
CA LYS A 37 -10.98 -6.14 -21.90
C LYS A 37 -9.54 -5.69 -22.16
N VAL A 38 -9.06 -4.73 -21.38
CA VAL A 38 -7.69 -4.20 -21.47
C VAL A 38 -6.65 -5.27 -21.12
N ILE A 39 -6.85 -6.01 -20.02
CA ILE A 39 -5.92 -7.08 -19.59
C ILE A 39 -5.80 -8.19 -20.63
N ASN A 40 -6.87 -8.49 -21.37
CA ASN A 40 -6.91 -9.55 -22.37
C ASN A 40 -6.51 -9.07 -23.78
N ALA A 41 -6.09 -7.82 -23.95
CA ALA A 41 -5.71 -7.25 -25.23
C ALA A 41 -4.18 -7.11 -25.36
N TYR A 42 -3.68 -7.10 -26.59
CA TYR A 42 -2.28 -6.70 -26.83
C TYR A 42 -2.08 -5.21 -26.49
N VAL A 43 -0.85 -4.81 -26.19
CA VAL A 43 -0.54 -3.42 -25.74
C VAL A 43 -1.12 -2.36 -26.68
N ASP A 44 -0.92 -2.48 -28.00
CA ASP A 44 -1.45 -1.52 -28.98
C ASP A 44 -2.98 -1.46 -29.01
N GLU A 45 -3.63 -2.61 -28.82
CA GLU A 45 -5.10 -2.72 -28.80
C GLU A 45 -5.66 -2.14 -27.50
N ALA A 46 -5.02 -2.43 -26.36
CA ALA A 46 -5.32 -1.85 -25.06
C ALA A 46 -5.21 -0.32 -25.12
N SER A 47 -4.12 0.22 -25.66
CA SER A 47 -3.94 1.68 -25.81
C SER A 47 -5.00 2.31 -26.71
N LYS A 48 -5.37 1.68 -27.83
CA LYS A 48 -6.47 2.15 -28.68
C LYS A 48 -7.82 2.11 -27.97
N LEU A 49 -8.09 1.04 -27.22
CA LEU A 49 -9.33 0.86 -26.48
C LEU A 49 -9.49 1.95 -25.41
N ILE A 50 -8.46 2.18 -24.60
CA ILE A 50 -8.42 3.24 -23.58
C ILE A 50 -8.66 4.62 -24.20
N ARG A 51 -7.95 4.95 -25.29
CA ARG A 51 -8.14 6.24 -25.98
C ARG A 51 -9.52 6.38 -26.62
N SER A 52 -10.11 5.28 -27.11
CA SER A 52 -11.43 5.31 -27.75
C SER A 52 -12.57 5.67 -26.79
N VAL A 53 -12.38 5.43 -25.49
CA VAL A 53 -13.33 5.82 -24.44
C VAL A 53 -12.97 7.17 -23.79
N GLY A 54 -12.03 7.91 -24.37
CA GLY A 54 -11.64 9.24 -23.89
C GLY A 54 -10.81 9.24 -22.61
N ILE A 55 -10.18 8.11 -22.27
CA ILE A 55 -9.34 8.00 -21.07
C ILE A 55 -7.89 8.35 -21.42
N GLU A 56 -7.33 9.30 -20.67
CA GLU A 56 -5.90 9.63 -20.69
C GLU A 56 -5.23 8.96 -19.47
N PRO A 57 -4.26 8.05 -19.66
CA PRO A 57 -3.57 7.41 -18.55
C PRO A 57 -2.84 8.40 -17.64
N VAL A 58 -2.82 8.10 -16.34
CA VAL A 58 -2.01 8.83 -15.36
C VAL A 58 -0.53 8.47 -15.56
N PRO A 59 0.39 9.43 -15.69
CA PRO A 59 1.82 9.13 -15.71
C PRO A 59 2.26 8.49 -14.39
N ILE A 60 3.06 7.43 -14.45
CA ILE A 60 3.56 6.72 -13.26
C ILE A 60 4.28 7.64 -12.26
N GLU A 61 4.85 8.76 -12.72
CA GLU A 61 5.53 9.74 -11.89
C GLU A 61 4.58 10.50 -10.94
N LYS A 62 3.26 10.38 -11.14
CA LYS A 62 2.24 10.90 -10.23
C LYS A 62 1.94 9.98 -9.06
N LEU A 63 2.40 8.73 -9.13
CA LEU A 63 2.24 7.76 -8.04
C LEU A 63 3.37 7.94 -7.03
N ALA A 64 3.18 8.87 -6.10
CA ALA A 64 4.14 9.13 -5.04
C ALA A 64 3.92 8.21 -3.84
N GLU A 65 5.00 7.68 -3.28
CA GLU A 65 5.03 6.88 -2.07
C GLU A 65 6.05 7.47 -1.10
N ASP A 66 5.64 7.72 0.14
CA ASP A 66 6.56 8.00 1.23
C ASP A 66 7.07 6.66 1.80
N SER A 67 8.36 6.60 2.13
CA SER A 67 8.97 5.41 2.75
C SER A 67 9.64 5.77 4.06
N TYR A 68 9.54 4.87 5.03
CA TYR A 68 10.02 5.03 6.39
C TYR A 68 10.60 3.72 6.94
N ILE A 69 11.58 3.85 7.82
CA ILE A 69 12.13 2.74 8.61
C ILE A 69 12.04 3.11 10.09
N MET A 70 11.60 2.16 10.92
CA MET A 70 11.62 2.35 12.36
C MET A 70 12.82 1.65 13.00
N CYS A 71 13.58 2.40 13.79
CA CYS A 71 14.66 1.87 14.62
C CYS A 71 14.11 1.33 15.96
N SER A 72 14.78 0.32 16.53
CA SER A 72 14.42 -0.26 17.83
C SER A 72 14.81 0.59 19.03
N ASP A 73 15.96 1.28 18.96
CA ASP A 73 16.48 2.11 20.03
C ASP A 73 17.35 3.27 19.50
N PRO A 74 16.94 4.54 19.71
CA PRO A 74 15.63 4.95 20.23
C PRO A 74 14.51 4.55 19.27
N GLU A 75 13.30 4.26 19.79
CA GLU A 75 12.08 4.06 18.98
C GLU A 75 11.82 5.32 18.14
N THR A 76 12.32 5.32 16.90
CA THR A 76 12.35 6.47 16.00
C THR A 76 11.94 6.04 14.62
N LEU A 77 10.98 6.76 14.03
CA LEU A 77 10.58 6.58 12.64
C LEU A 77 11.40 7.53 11.76
N LEU A 78 12.30 6.96 10.95
CA LEU A 78 13.11 7.69 9.99
C LEU A 78 12.35 7.81 8.67
N TYR A 79 12.13 9.04 8.21
CA TYR A 79 11.64 9.30 6.86
C TYR A 79 12.79 9.15 5.87
N ILE A 80 12.65 8.21 4.93
CA ILE A 80 13.65 7.95 3.89
C ILE A 80 13.48 8.96 2.74
N GLY A 81 12.24 9.18 2.32
CA GLY A 81 11.94 10.06 1.20
C GLY A 81 10.59 9.76 0.56
N ARG A 82 10.25 10.58 -0.43
CA ARG A 82 9.10 10.42 -1.32
C ARG A 82 9.61 9.98 -2.68
N PHE A 83 9.11 8.86 -3.16
CA PHE A 83 9.54 8.24 -4.41
C PHE A 83 8.37 8.10 -5.35
N ASN A 84 8.59 8.41 -6.62
CA ASN A 84 7.55 8.29 -7.63
C ASN A 84 7.68 6.95 -8.37
N GLY A 85 6.55 6.34 -8.69
CA GLY A 85 6.46 5.11 -9.46
C GLY A 85 6.81 3.83 -8.71
N GLY A 86 6.72 3.84 -7.38
CA GLY A 86 6.90 2.64 -6.54
C GLY A 86 8.34 2.11 -6.52
N ILE A 87 9.34 2.94 -6.79
CA ILE A 87 10.75 2.54 -6.77
C ILE A 87 11.48 3.28 -5.65
N VAL A 88 11.80 2.57 -4.59
CA VAL A 88 12.66 3.06 -3.51
C VAL A 88 14.11 2.68 -3.80
N PRO A 89 15.04 3.63 -3.93
CA PRO A 89 16.46 3.34 -4.14
C PRO A 89 17.05 2.54 -2.97
N SER A 90 17.72 1.43 -3.28
CA SER A 90 18.33 0.56 -2.26
C SER A 90 19.40 1.28 -1.42
N ASP A 91 20.09 2.27 -1.99
CA ASP A 91 21.08 3.06 -1.25
C ASP A 91 20.42 3.96 -0.19
N ALA A 92 19.22 4.47 -0.46
CA ALA A 92 18.45 5.26 0.50
C ALA A 92 17.98 4.38 1.67
N ILE A 93 17.49 3.16 1.38
CA ILE A 93 17.12 2.18 2.41
C ILE A 93 18.36 1.78 3.22
N SER A 94 19.47 1.42 2.58
CA SER A 94 20.70 1.04 3.26
C SER A 94 21.20 2.11 4.21
N LYS A 95 21.22 3.38 3.77
CA LYS A 95 21.60 4.51 4.64
C LYS A 95 20.68 4.64 5.85
N ALA A 96 19.36 4.47 5.67
CA ALA A 96 18.41 4.53 6.78
C ALA A 96 18.60 3.36 7.76
N MET A 97 18.88 2.16 7.26
CA MET A 97 19.20 0.99 8.09
C MET A 97 20.49 1.22 8.89
N ASP A 98 21.54 1.77 8.27
CA ASP A 98 22.81 2.10 8.93
C ASP A 98 22.64 3.17 10.05
N MET A 99 21.64 4.04 9.92
CA MET A 99 21.29 5.01 10.97
C MET A 99 20.62 4.36 12.18
N CYS A 100 19.98 3.19 12.01
CA CYS A 100 19.42 2.41 13.10
C CYS A 100 20.52 1.60 13.82
N ARG A 101 21.30 2.29 14.66
CA ARG A 101 22.48 1.79 15.40
C ARG A 101 22.43 0.32 15.84
N GLU A 102 21.32 -0.09 16.45
CA GLU A 102 21.13 -1.46 16.94
C GLU A 102 20.37 -2.34 15.94
N SER A 103 19.13 -1.95 15.63
CA SER A 103 18.34 -2.67 14.62
C SER A 103 17.22 -1.81 14.07
N ALA A 104 16.90 -2.02 12.79
CA ALA A 104 15.63 -1.64 12.22
C ALA A 104 14.61 -2.76 12.45
N VAL A 105 13.37 -2.39 12.75
CA VAL A 105 12.33 -3.35 13.18
C VAL A 105 11.10 -3.36 12.30
N MET A 106 10.88 -2.30 11.52
CA MET A 106 9.67 -2.11 10.73
C MET A 106 9.95 -1.29 9.48
N SER A 107 9.33 -1.70 8.38
CA SER A 107 9.09 -0.88 7.20
C SER A 107 7.71 -0.25 7.29
N LEU A 108 7.61 1.02 6.91
CA LEU A 108 6.34 1.68 6.66
C LEU A 108 6.45 2.42 5.34
N HIS A 109 5.49 2.20 4.44
CA HIS A 109 5.34 3.03 3.24
C HIS A 109 3.89 3.39 3.00
N THR A 110 3.69 4.38 2.13
CA THR A 110 2.35 4.82 1.76
C THR A 110 1.99 4.34 0.36
N HIS A 111 0.75 3.94 0.14
CA HIS A 111 0.21 3.78 -1.21
C HIS A 111 -0.57 5.03 -1.63
N PRO A 112 -0.37 5.56 -2.86
CA PRO A 112 -1.12 6.71 -3.38
C PRO A 112 -2.54 6.32 -3.80
N ILE A 113 -2.77 5.03 -4.05
CA ILE A 113 -4.09 4.44 -4.27
C ILE A 113 -4.74 4.08 -2.92
N PRO A 114 -6.08 4.10 -2.81
CA PRO A 114 -6.78 3.90 -1.55
C PRO A 114 -6.86 2.41 -1.13
N LEU A 115 -5.72 1.72 -1.12
CA LEU A 115 -5.58 0.34 -0.69
C LEU A 115 -4.36 0.25 0.24
N HIS A 116 -4.60 -0.09 1.50
CA HIS A 116 -3.58 -0.10 2.56
C HIS A 116 -3.09 -1.51 2.89
N ILE A 117 -3.17 -2.43 1.92
CA ILE A 117 -2.82 -3.84 2.11
C ILE A 117 -1.44 -4.08 1.53
N PRO A 118 -0.48 -4.62 2.30
CA PRO A 118 0.83 -5.01 1.77
C PRO A 118 0.68 -6.02 0.63
N THR A 119 1.34 -5.73 -0.48
CA THR A 119 1.53 -6.67 -1.58
C THR A 119 2.50 -7.79 -1.14
N PRO A 120 2.49 -8.95 -1.82
CA PRO A 120 3.53 -9.96 -1.63
C PRO A 120 4.94 -9.40 -1.80
N GLU A 121 5.15 -8.48 -2.75
CA GLU A 121 6.42 -7.80 -2.96
C GLU A 121 6.85 -6.96 -1.75
N ASP A 122 5.92 -6.25 -1.11
CA ASP A 122 6.17 -5.50 0.13
C ASP A 122 6.65 -6.45 1.24
N ILE A 123 5.95 -7.57 1.42
CA ILE A 123 6.25 -8.58 2.43
C ILE A 123 7.64 -9.20 2.19
N ILE A 124 7.94 -9.56 0.94
CA ILE A 124 9.25 -10.12 0.55
C ILE A 124 10.35 -9.10 0.78
N SER A 125 10.11 -7.82 0.46
CA SER A 125 11.07 -6.74 0.68
C SER A 125 11.40 -6.61 2.17
N SER A 126 10.39 -6.63 3.05
CA SER A 126 10.58 -6.64 4.50
C SER A 126 11.39 -7.85 4.98
N GLU A 127 11.15 -9.04 4.44
CA GLU A 127 11.93 -10.24 4.74
C GLU A 127 13.40 -10.09 4.32
N MET A 128 13.66 -9.61 3.11
CA MET A 128 15.01 -9.40 2.57
C MET A 128 15.79 -8.36 3.36
N LEU A 129 15.11 -7.35 3.91
CA LEU A 129 15.69 -6.32 4.76
C LEU A 129 15.85 -6.76 6.23
N GLY A 130 15.38 -7.97 6.59
CA GLY A 130 15.44 -8.50 7.94
C GLY A 130 14.50 -7.78 8.93
N LEU A 131 13.46 -7.13 8.42
CA LEU A 131 12.50 -6.38 9.21
C LEU A 131 11.43 -7.32 9.79
N GLY A 132 10.97 -7.01 11.00
CA GLY A 132 10.00 -7.85 11.71
C GLY A 132 8.55 -7.45 11.46
N ILE A 133 8.31 -6.29 10.86
CA ILE A 133 6.98 -5.71 10.66
C ILE A 133 6.95 -4.98 9.32
N GLU A 134 5.89 -5.19 8.54
CA GLU A 134 5.58 -4.49 7.30
C GLU A 134 4.29 -3.69 7.50
N CYS A 135 4.27 -2.42 7.11
CA CYS A 135 3.12 -1.54 7.30
C CYS A 135 2.85 -0.75 6.02
N VAL A 136 1.61 -0.83 5.53
CA VAL A 136 1.14 0.05 4.47
C VAL A 136 0.12 1.02 5.02
N LEU A 137 0.27 2.29 4.65
CA LEU A 137 -0.65 3.36 4.95
C LEU A 137 -1.22 3.92 3.64
N CYS A 138 -2.51 4.17 3.56
CA CYS A 138 -3.06 4.93 2.44
C CYS A 138 -4.03 5.99 2.96
N ARG A 139 -4.15 7.05 2.16
CA ARG A 139 -5.09 8.14 2.41
C ARG A 139 -6.18 8.10 1.35
N PHE A 140 -7.42 7.91 1.79
CA PHE A 140 -8.59 7.85 0.92
C PHE A 140 -9.00 9.25 0.46
N ASP A 141 -8.99 10.22 1.37
CA ASP A 141 -9.37 11.60 1.09
C ASP A 141 -8.76 12.58 2.13
N ASN A 142 -9.26 13.81 2.19
CA ASN A 142 -8.80 14.83 3.13
C ASN A 142 -9.20 14.60 4.60
N ARG A 143 -9.95 13.53 4.89
CA ARG A 143 -10.55 13.26 6.19
C ARG A 143 -10.20 11.88 6.72
N TYR A 144 -9.90 10.94 5.85
CA TYR A 144 -9.78 9.54 6.18
C TYR A 144 -8.51 8.90 5.60
N ALA A 145 -7.79 8.20 6.47
CA ALA A 145 -6.69 7.33 6.12
C ALA A 145 -6.79 6.00 6.86
N ARG A 146 -6.11 4.99 6.34
CA ARG A 146 -6.10 3.66 6.91
C ARG A 146 -4.72 3.04 6.78
N ALA A 147 -4.28 2.33 7.81
CA ALA A 147 -3.03 1.59 7.77
C ALA A 147 -3.25 0.15 8.20
N LEU A 148 -2.47 -0.77 7.62
CA LEU A 148 -2.42 -2.16 8.04
C LEU A 148 -0.95 -2.56 8.19
N CYS A 149 -0.64 -3.13 9.35
CA CYS A 149 0.65 -3.71 9.65
C CYS A 149 0.55 -5.21 9.86
N VAL A 150 1.54 -5.93 9.36
CA VAL A 150 1.66 -7.38 9.49
C VAL A 150 2.96 -7.72 10.20
N LYS A 151 2.87 -8.61 11.18
CA LYS A 151 4.03 -9.16 11.89
C LYS A 151 3.94 -10.68 11.87
N PRO A 152 4.88 -11.41 11.25
CA PRO A 152 4.83 -12.86 11.22
C PRO A 152 4.96 -13.44 12.63
N LYS A 153 4.14 -14.46 12.95
CA LYS A 153 4.28 -15.23 14.19
C LYS A 153 5.48 -16.16 14.15
N ARG A 154 5.87 -16.60 12.95
CA ARG A 154 6.94 -17.58 12.73
C ARG A 154 7.91 -17.13 11.64
N ALA A 155 7.42 -16.92 10.41
CA ALA A 155 8.26 -16.58 9.26
C ALA A 155 7.45 -15.89 8.17
N TRP A 156 8.10 -15.01 7.41
CA TRP A 156 7.49 -14.21 6.35
C TRP A 156 6.96 -15.04 5.18
N TYR A 157 7.69 -16.06 4.71
CA TYR A 157 7.24 -16.91 3.61
C TYR A 157 5.83 -17.52 3.80
N ARG A 158 5.39 -17.72 5.05
CA ARG A 158 4.05 -18.22 5.36
C ARG A 158 2.98 -17.16 5.17
N VAL A 159 3.31 -15.92 5.54
CA VAL A 159 2.46 -14.74 5.33
C VAL A 159 2.33 -14.48 3.83
N VAL A 160 3.43 -14.53 3.07
CA VAL A 160 3.43 -14.39 1.61
C VAL A 160 2.46 -15.40 0.98
N ARG A 161 2.63 -16.69 1.27
CA ARG A 161 1.77 -17.75 0.72
C ARG A 161 0.29 -17.57 1.07
N ALA A 162 -0.02 -17.09 2.27
CA ALA A 162 -1.39 -16.78 2.65
C ALA A 162 -1.91 -15.56 1.85
N SER A 163 -1.11 -14.50 1.74
CA SER A 163 -1.48 -13.27 1.02
C SER A 163 -1.74 -13.47 -0.47
N GLU A 164 -1.01 -14.37 -1.14
CA GLU A 164 -1.19 -14.67 -2.57
C GLU A 164 -2.62 -15.12 -2.90
N MET A 165 -3.31 -15.79 -1.96
CA MET A 165 -4.69 -16.27 -2.15
C MET A 165 -5.71 -15.13 -2.30
N ILE A 166 -5.33 -13.89 -2.00
CA ILE A 166 -6.23 -12.72 -2.04
C ILE A 166 -6.03 -11.90 -3.32
N LEU A 167 -4.88 -11.98 -3.99
CA LEU A 167 -4.58 -11.16 -5.17
C LEU A 167 -5.63 -11.31 -6.27
N GLU A 168 -6.04 -12.54 -6.58
CA GLU A 168 -7.10 -12.78 -7.56
C GLU A 168 -8.45 -12.20 -7.10
N LYS A 169 -8.73 -12.29 -5.80
CA LYS A 169 -9.97 -11.77 -5.21
C LYS A 169 -10.02 -10.24 -5.24
N ILE A 170 -8.88 -9.55 -5.14
CA ILE A 170 -8.80 -8.09 -5.24
C ILE A 170 -9.39 -7.67 -6.59
N PHE A 171 -8.93 -8.31 -7.68
CA PHE A 171 -9.41 -7.98 -9.01
C PHE A 171 -10.92 -8.24 -9.19
N GLU A 172 -11.43 -9.29 -8.56
CA GLU A 172 -12.84 -9.63 -8.59
C GLU A 172 -13.69 -8.73 -7.69
N SER A 173 -13.13 -8.15 -6.63
CA SER A 173 -13.88 -7.41 -5.62
C SER A 173 -13.97 -5.91 -5.89
N ILE A 174 -13.12 -5.39 -6.77
CA ILE A 174 -13.01 -3.96 -7.04
C ILE A 174 -13.76 -3.56 -8.31
N SER A 175 -14.60 -2.54 -8.19
CA SER A 175 -15.40 -2.02 -9.30
C SER A 175 -14.63 -1.11 -10.26
N ARG A 176 -13.57 -0.44 -9.81
CA ARG A 176 -12.86 0.60 -10.57
C ARG A 176 -11.34 0.46 -10.53
N TYR A 177 -10.71 0.86 -11.64
CA TYR A 177 -9.26 0.82 -11.82
C TYR A 177 -8.80 2.15 -12.37
N VAL A 178 -7.67 2.65 -11.88
CA VAL A 178 -6.98 3.77 -12.51
C VAL A 178 -6.05 3.23 -13.59
N VAL A 179 -6.06 3.87 -14.76
CA VAL A 179 -5.15 3.55 -15.86
C VAL A 179 -3.88 4.37 -15.70
N VAL A 180 -2.74 3.70 -15.66
CA VAL A 180 -1.43 4.32 -15.46
C VAL A 180 -0.54 4.01 -16.66
N ASP A 181 0.21 4.99 -17.15
CA ASP A 181 1.23 4.79 -18.17
C ASP A 181 2.62 4.73 -17.54
N ARG A 182 3.39 3.71 -17.92
CA ARG A 182 4.80 3.54 -17.58
C ARG A 182 5.57 3.21 -18.84
N ASP A 183 6.31 4.17 -19.37
CA ASP A 183 7.15 3.99 -20.56
C ASP A 183 6.38 3.40 -21.76
N GLY A 184 5.11 3.80 -21.94
CA GLY A 184 4.24 3.29 -22.99
C GLY A 184 3.52 1.96 -22.68
N HIS A 185 3.71 1.41 -21.48
CA HIS A 185 2.93 0.28 -20.97
C HIS A 185 1.77 0.76 -20.09
N LEU A 186 0.59 0.19 -20.32
CA LEU A 186 -0.59 0.46 -19.49
C LEU A 186 -0.64 -0.49 -18.29
N LEU A 187 -0.67 0.09 -17.10
CA LEU A 187 -0.91 -0.60 -15.84
C LEU A 187 -2.32 -0.27 -15.35
N LEU A 188 -3.02 -1.27 -14.81
CA LEU A 188 -4.32 -1.10 -14.18
C LEU A 188 -4.15 -1.27 -12.69
N LEU A 189 -4.22 -0.18 -11.95
CA LEU A 189 -4.12 -0.23 -10.49
C LEU A 189 -5.52 -0.22 -9.87
N PRO A 190 -5.78 -1.07 -8.85
CA PRO A 190 -7.05 -1.09 -8.17
C PRO A 190 -7.36 0.26 -7.52
N TYR A 191 -8.60 0.72 -7.65
CA TYR A 191 -9.06 1.98 -7.05
C TYR A 191 -10.37 1.77 -6.29
N PRO A 192 -10.33 1.05 -5.16
CA PRO A 192 -11.53 0.66 -4.43
C PRO A 192 -12.23 1.84 -3.75
N SER A 193 -13.54 1.70 -3.52
CA SER A 193 -14.24 2.51 -2.51
C SER A 193 -13.75 2.16 -1.10
N ILE A 194 -14.13 2.96 -0.09
CA ILE A 194 -13.82 2.66 1.32
C ILE A 194 -14.41 1.30 1.71
N GLU A 195 -15.63 1.01 1.29
CA GLU A 195 -16.33 -0.25 1.58
C GLU A 195 -15.65 -1.44 0.90
N GLU A 196 -15.27 -1.30 -0.36
CA GLU A 196 -14.51 -2.33 -1.08
C GLU A 196 -13.16 -2.59 -0.41
N ALA A 197 -12.42 -1.54 -0.03
CA ALA A 197 -11.14 -1.67 0.66
C ALA A 197 -11.28 -2.37 2.02
N LYS A 198 -12.33 -2.06 2.79
CA LYS A 198 -12.65 -2.76 4.05
C LYS A 198 -12.98 -4.24 3.83
N ALA A 199 -13.77 -4.57 2.81
CA ALA A 199 -14.09 -5.95 2.49
C ALA A 199 -12.84 -6.76 2.11
N ILE A 200 -11.93 -6.15 1.34
CA ILE A 200 -10.65 -6.79 0.98
C ILE A 200 -9.74 -6.92 2.20
N GLU A 201 -9.70 -5.92 3.07
CA GLU A 201 -8.98 -6.00 4.35
C GLU A 201 -9.45 -7.18 5.19
N GLU A 202 -10.76 -7.35 5.35
CA GLU A 202 -11.33 -8.47 6.11
C GLU A 202 -10.90 -9.82 5.51
N MET A 203 -10.95 -9.95 4.18
CA MET A 203 -10.45 -11.14 3.49
C MET A 203 -8.95 -11.36 3.72
N PHE A 204 -8.17 -10.27 3.72
CA PHE A 204 -6.74 -10.32 4.01
C PHE A 204 -6.45 -10.83 5.41
N ILE A 205 -7.06 -10.21 6.42
CA ILE A 205 -6.94 -10.61 7.83
C ILE A 205 -7.30 -12.07 8.00
N VAL A 206 -8.44 -12.51 7.46
CA VAL A 206 -8.91 -13.90 7.60
C VAL A 206 -7.90 -14.90 7.04
N SER A 207 -7.23 -14.55 5.94
CA SER A 207 -6.24 -15.41 5.32
C SER A 207 -4.93 -15.49 6.10
N VAL A 208 -4.44 -14.37 6.64
CA VAL A 208 -3.11 -14.31 7.25
C VAL A 208 -3.10 -14.49 8.77
N GLN A 209 -4.25 -14.36 9.44
CA GLN A 209 -4.34 -14.37 10.91
C GLN A 209 -3.79 -15.63 11.58
N SER A 210 -3.73 -16.79 10.91
CA SER A 210 -3.11 -17.98 11.48
C SER A 210 -1.57 -17.88 11.51
N GLU A 211 -0.98 -17.09 10.62
CA GLU A 211 0.47 -16.98 10.41
C GLU A 211 1.06 -15.64 10.90
N ALA A 212 0.24 -14.62 11.14
CA ALA A 212 0.68 -13.29 11.54
C ALA A 212 -0.23 -12.64 12.60
N GLU A 213 0.35 -11.70 13.36
CA GLU A 213 -0.42 -10.65 14.04
C GLU A 213 -0.70 -9.53 13.02
N VAL A 214 -1.92 -8.99 13.01
CA VAL A 214 -2.31 -7.90 12.11
C VAL A 214 -2.85 -6.74 12.92
N LEU A 215 -2.30 -5.55 12.71
CA LEU A 215 -2.80 -4.30 13.28
C LEU A 215 -3.44 -3.48 12.17
N VAL A 216 -4.67 -3.04 12.38
CA VAL A 216 -5.37 -2.08 11.52
C VAL A 216 -5.57 -0.78 12.28
N LEU A 217 -5.29 0.34 11.61
CA LEU A 217 -5.55 1.69 12.10
C LEU A 217 -6.57 2.38 11.20
N GLU A 218 -7.68 2.84 11.78
CA GLU A 218 -8.58 3.81 11.14
C GLU A 218 -8.23 5.22 11.63
N ILE A 219 -7.92 6.14 10.72
CA ILE A 219 -7.36 7.45 11.07
C ILE A 219 -8.30 8.56 10.58
N ASP A 220 -8.85 9.33 11.53
CA ASP A 220 -9.62 10.55 11.27
C ASP A 220 -8.65 11.74 11.23
N LEU A 221 -8.35 12.19 10.00
CA LEU A 221 -7.38 13.26 9.74
C LEU A 221 -7.86 14.63 10.21
N LEU A 222 -9.19 14.84 10.27
CA LEU A 222 -9.76 16.10 10.76
C LEU A 222 -9.64 16.21 12.27
N ARG A 223 -9.99 15.14 12.98
CA ARG A 223 -9.93 15.09 14.45
C ARG A 223 -8.53 14.76 14.98
N LYS A 224 -7.62 14.30 14.10
CA LYS A 224 -6.28 13.81 14.46
C LYS A 224 -6.36 12.69 15.50
N GLN A 225 -7.28 11.76 15.26
CA GLN A 225 -7.55 10.62 16.12
C GLN A 225 -7.45 9.34 15.31
N TYR A 226 -7.16 8.22 15.99
CA TYR A 226 -7.17 6.91 15.36
C TYR A 226 -7.83 5.87 16.26
N LEU A 227 -8.39 4.85 15.63
CA LEU A 227 -8.86 3.62 16.26
C LEU A 227 -7.93 2.48 15.86
N GLU A 228 -7.64 1.59 16.81
CA GLU A 228 -6.78 0.44 16.58
C GLU A 228 -7.52 -0.88 16.76
N MET A 229 -7.31 -1.80 15.83
CA MET A 229 -7.84 -3.16 15.85
C MET A 229 -6.67 -4.13 15.68
N LEU A 230 -6.46 -5.00 16.66
CA LEU A 230 -5.38 -5.99 16.66
C LEU A 230 -5.98 -7.39 16.55
N TYR A 231 -5.53 -8.14 15.55
CA TYR A 231 -5.89 -9.53 15.28
C TYR A 231 -4.67 -10.40 15.57
N THR A 232 -4.84 -11.41 16.43
CA THR A 232 -3.76 -12.26 16.95
C THR A 232 -4.09 -13.73 16.83
#